data_AF-A0A816GR43-F1
#
_entry.id   AF-A0A816GR43-F1
#
_cell.length_a   1.000
_cell.length_b   1.000
_cell.length_c   1.000
_cell.angle_alpha   90.00
_cell.angle_beta   90.00
_cell.angle_gamma   90.00
#
_symmetry.space_group_name_H-M   'P 1'
#
loop_
_entity.id
_entity.type
_entity.pdbx_description
1 polymer ?
#
loop_
_entity_poly.entity_id
_entity_poly.type
_entity_poly.pdbx_seq_one_letter_code
_entity_poly.pdbx_strand_id
1 'polypeptide(L)'
;VPAENIQQNTVEIIKQEINSNQNYTNARFRAPLANYLLHLVSPQVATAHFQLVLPCDHRFGSILLENSYYGLRKPPDQSRSSLLYVTDLYIMGKARVLETFVLFH
;
A
#
# COMPACT_ATOMS: atom_id res chain seq x y z
N VAL A 1 -10.21 -25.84 -8.56
CA VAL A 1 -9.41 -24.88 -9.36
C VAL A 1 -8.08 -24.74 -8.64
N PRO A 2 -6.95 -24.99 -9.32
CA PRO A 2 -5.72 -25.45 -8.66
C PRO A 2 -5.11 -24.34 -7.78
N ALA A 3 -4.54 -24.76 -6.66
CA ALA A 3 -3.79 -23.94 -5.74
C ALA A 3 -2.49 -23.46 -6.42
N GLU A 4 -2.58 -22.34 -7.15
CA GLU A 4 -1.40 -21.63 -7.61
C GLU A 4 -0.71 -21.00 -6.40
N ASN A 5 0.57 -21.31 -6.26
CA ASN A 5 1.53 -20.75 -5.32
C ASN A 5 1.23 -19.29 -4.96
N ILE A 6 0.54 -19.06 -3.85
CA ILE A 6 0.51 -17.74 -3.23
C ILE A 6 1.91 -17.59 -2.64
N GLN A 7 2.82 -16.95 -3.38
CA GLN A 7 4.04 -16.41 -2.77
C GLN A 7 3.59 -15.61 -1.56
N GLN A 8 3.96 -16.07 -0.37
CA GLN A 8 3.78 -15.31 0.86
C GLN A 8 4.29 -13.90 0.58
N ASN A 9 3.41 -12.91 0.66
CA ASN A 9 3.76 -11.51 0.46
C ASN A 9 4.71 -11.11 1.60
N THR A 10 6.01 -11.32 1.39
CA THR A 10 7.04 -11.02 2.38
C THR A 10 7.05 -9.51 2.60
N VAL A 11 6.87 -9.10 3.85
CA VAL A 11 6.94 -7.69 4.24
C VAL A 11 8.41 -7.31 4.39
N GLU A 12 8.84 -6.29 3.66
CA GLU A 12 10.19 -5.73 3.76
C GLU A 12 10.15 -4.45 4.59
N ILE A 13 10.80 -4.48 5.75
CA ILE A 13 10.95 -3.29 6.61
C ILE A 13 12.05 -2.41 6.01
N ILE A 14 11.70 -1.17 5.66
CA ILE A 14 12.62 -0.20 5.06
C ILE A 14 13.32 0.60 6.15
N LYS A 15 12.55 1.04 7.14
CA LYS A 15 13.04 1.92 8.20
C LYS A 15 12.22 1.74 9.46
N GLN A 16 12.88 1.69 10.60
CA GLN A 16 12.23 1.67 11.89
C GLN A 16 12.87 2.72 12.80
N GLU A 17 12.05 3.55 13.42
CA GLU A 17 12.47 4.59 14.36
C GLU A 17 11.71 4.40 15.67
N ILE A 18 12.44 4.39 16.77
CA ILE A 18 11.90 4.24 18.12
C ILE A 18 12.15 5.57 18.82
N ASN A 19 11.08 6.31 19.07
CA ASN A 19 11.10 7.50 19.91
C ASN A 19 10.51 7.16 21.28
N SER A 20 10.78 8.02 22.26
CA SER A 20 10.33 7.85 23.66
C SER A 20 8.84 7.57 23.81
N ASN A 21 7.98 8.11 22.94
CA ASN A 21 6.54 7.95 23.02
C ASN A 21 5.91 7.17 21.84
N GLN A 22 6.63 6.96 20.74
CA GLN A 22 6.08 6.39 19.51
C GLN A 22 7.13 5.62 18.70
N ASN A 23 6.72 4.49 18.14
CA ASN A 23 7.48 3.67 17.22
C ASN A 23 6.94 3.86 15.82
N TYR A 24 7.81 4.27 14.90
CA TYR A 24 7.51 4.40 13.48
C TYR A 24 8.14 3.23 12.73
N THR A 25 7.37 2.52 11.93
CA THR A 25 7.87 1.44 11.07
C THR A 25 7.38 1.68 9.65
N ASN A 26 8.31 1.99 8.75
CA ASN A 26 8.06 2.09 7.32
C ASN A 26 8.44 0.77 6.67
N ALA A 27 7.50 0.18 5.94
CA ALA A 27 7.68 -1.09 5.28
C ALA A 27 7.00 -1.09 3.92
N ARG A 28 7.36 -2.05 3.08
CA ARG A 28 6.72 -2.31 1.80
C ARG A 28 6.38 -3.77 1.67
N PHE A 29 5.39 -4.06 0.85
CA PHE A 29 5.00 -5.41 0.52
C PHE A 29 4.53 -5.44 -0.93
N ARG A 30 4.51 -6.65 -1.50
CA ARG A 30 3.93 -6.85 -2.81
C ARG A 30 2.41 -6.77 -2.72
N ALA A 31 1.80 -5.89 -3.52
CA ALA A 31 0.36 -5.73 -3.57
C ALA A 31 -0.30 -7.06 -3.98
N PRO A 32 -1.17 -7.68 -3.15
CA PRO A 32 -1.91 -8.89 -3.50
C PRO A 32 -2.53 -8.84 -4.90
N LEU A 33 -3.13 -7.71 -5.30
CA LEU A 33 -3.76 -7.57 -6.62
C LEU A 33 -2.73 -7.69 -7.77
N ALA A 34 -1.48 -7.28 -7.54
CA ALA A 34 -0.41 -7.40 -8.53
C ALA A 34 0.02 -8.85 -8.78
N ASN A 35 -0.30 -9.79 -7.88
CA ASN A 35 -0.09 -11.22 -8.13
C ASN A 35 -1.07 -11.77 -9.19
N TYR A 36 -2.27 -11.18 -9.28
CA TYR A 36 -3.29 -11.58 -10.26
C TYR A 36 -3.14 -10.87 -11.61
N LEU A 37 -2.53 -9.69 -11.63
CA LEU A 37 -2.41 -8.82 -12.81
C LEU A 37 -0.98 -8.74 -13.36
N LEU A 38 -0.18 -9.80 -13.18
CA LEU A 38 1.26 -9.88 -13.49
C LEU A 38 1.69 -9.34 -14.87
N HIS A 39 0.84 -9.38 -15.91
CA HIS A 39 1.16 -8.91 -17.26
C HIS A 39 0.57 -7.53 -17.62
N LEU A 40 -0.28 -6.98 -16.74
CA LEU A 40 -0.99 -5.72 -16.97
C LEU A 40 -0.44 -4.56 -16.13
N VAL A 41 0.38 -4.86 -15.13
CA VAL A 41 0.85 -3.88 -14.14
C VAL A 41 2.36 -3.71 -14.25
N SER A 42 2.82 -2.46 -14.28
CA SER A 42 4.26 -2.16 -14.25
C SER A 42 4.87 -2.60 -12.91
N PRO A 43 6.14 -3.03 -12.88
CA PRO A 43 6.78 -3.52 -11.66
C PRO A 43 6.80 -2.49 -10.52
N GLN A 44 6.75 -1.19 -10.85
CA GLN A 44 6.67 -0.09 -9.88
C GLN A 44 5.31 -0.01 -9.16
N VAL A 45 4.25 -0.54 -9.77
CA VAL A 45 2.87 -0.59 -9.23
C VAL A 45 2.59 -1.97 -8.59
N ALA A 46 3.59 -2.84 -8.53
CA ALA A 46 3.50 -4.11 -7.82
C ALA A 46 3.82 -3.98 -6.32
N THR A 47 4.42 -2.88 -5.88
CA THR A 47 4.89 -2.68 -4.50
C THR A 47 4.09 -1.60 -3.78
N ALA A 48 3.40 -1.97 -2.71
CA ALA A 48 2.69 -1.05 -1.83
C ALA A 48 3.57 -0.69 -0.63
N HIS A 49 3.47 0.56 -0.16
CA HIS A 49 4.18 1.06 1.00
C HIS A 49 3.22 1.28 2.16
N PHE A 50 3.65 1.00 3.38
CA PHE A 50 2.90 1.38 4.56
C PHE A 50 3.82 1.93 5.65
N GLN A 51 3.23 2.79 6.45
CA GLN A 51 3.82 3.35 7.64
C GLN A 51 2.93 2.98 8.83
N LEU A 52 3.54 2.31 9.80
CA LEU A 52 2.93 1.95 11.06
C LEU A 52 3.45 2.91 12.14
N VAL A 53 2.53 3.53 12.87
CA VAL A 53 2.83 4.38 14.02
C VAL A 53 2.17 3.76 15.24
N LEU A 54 2.99 3.28 16.17
CA LEU A 54 2.56 2.63 17.40
C LEU A 54 3.00 3.47 18.60
N PRO A 55 2.09 3.99 19.43
CA PRO A 55 2.48 4.61 20.69
C PRO A 55 3.03 3.56 21.67
N CYS A 56 4.00 3.96 22.50
CA CYS A 56 4.60 3.10 23.53
C CYS A 56 3.59 2.57 24.55
N ASP A 57 2.49 3.30 24.77
CA ASP A 57 1.43 2.94 25.71
C ASP A 57 0.36 2.00 25.10
N HIS A 58 0.55 1.55 23.85
CA HIS A 58 -0.24 0.50 23.16
C HIS A 58 -1.77 0.72 23.06
N ARG A 59 -2.29 1.91 23.39
CA ARG A 59 -3.75 2.14 23.42
C ARG A 59 -4.39 2.21 22.03
N PHE A 60 -3.77 2.90 21.08
CA PHE A 60 -4.27 3.00 19.70
C PHE A 60 -3.09 3.20 18.73
N GLY A 61 -2.89 2.26 17.81
CA GLY A 61 -1.93 2.41 16.71
C GLY A 61 -2.60 2.90 15.43
N SER A 62 -1.86 3.60 14.57
CA SER A 62 -2.34 3.98 13.23
C SER A 62 -1.47 3.33 12.16
N ILE A 63 -2.11 2.81 11.12
CA ILE A 63 -1.45 2.32 9.91
C ILE A 63 -1.86 3.22 8.75
N LEU A 64 -0.87 3.83 8.11
CA LEU A 64 -1.04 4.54 6.85
C LEU A 64 -0.60 3.60 5.73
N LEU A 65 -1.55 3.15 4.91
CA LEU A 65 -1.27 2.31 3.75
C LEU A 65 -1.34 3.16 2.48
N GLU A 66 -0.20 3.35 1.83
CA GLU A 66 -0.11 3.98 0.52
C GLU A 66 -0.50 3.00 -0.59
N ASN A 67 -1.27 3.50 -1.56
CA ASN A 67 -1.71 2.72 -2.68
C ASN A 67 -0.59 2.60 -3.73
N SER A 68 -0.18 1.37 -4.06
CA SER A 68 0.82 1.09 -5.10
C SER A 68 0.45 1.65 -6.48
N TYR A 69 -0.85 1.73 -6.78
CA TYR A 69 -1.40 2.18 -8.06
C TYR A 69 -1.43 3.69 -8.25
N TYR A 70 -1.04 4.45 -7.23
CA TYR A 70 -1.08 5.89 -7.26
C TYR A 70 0.27 6.52 -7.65
N GLY A 71 1.40 5.89 -7.29
CA GLY A 71 2.74 6.45 -7.48
C GLY A 71 3.03 6.91 -8.91
N LEU A 72 2.89 6.02 -9.90
CA LEU A 72 3.12 6.36 -11.32
C LEU A 72 2.04 7.24 -11.95
N ARG A 73 0.85 7.31 -11.34
CA ARG A 73 -0.27 8.10 -11.85
C ARG A 73 -0.36 9.48 -11.23
N LYS A 74 0.38 9.75 -10.15
CA LYS A 74 0.37 11.06 -9.51
C LYS A 74 0.95 12.10 -10.47
N PRO A 75 0.17 13.13 -10.87
CA PRO A 75 0.67 14.18 -11.74
C PRO A 75 1.82 14.95 -11.07
N PRO A 76 2.85 15.38 -11.83
CA PRO A 76 4.03 16.05 -11.27
C PRO A 76 3.69 17.37 -10.56
N ASP A 77 2.67 18.09 -11.04
CA ASP A 77 2.22 19.37 -10.46
C ASP A 77 1.31 19.18 -9.23
N GLN A 78 0.98 17.94 -8.88
CA GLN A 78 0.03 17.67 -7.82
C GLN A 78 0.68 17.74 -6.43
N SER A 79 0.34 18.79 -5.69
CA SER A 79 0.81 18.95 -4.31
C SER A 79 0.01 18.07 -3.34
N ARG A 80 0.74 17.22 -2.59
CA ARG A 80 0.22 16.40 -1.49
C ARG A 80 -1.03 15.59 -1.88
N SER A 81 -2.07 15.67 -1.05
CA SER A 81 -3.37 15.01 -1.18
C SER A 81 -4.41 15.85 -1.92
N SER A 82 -4.02 17.01 -2.49
CA SER A 82 -4.91 17.80 -3.35
C SER A 82 -4.98 17.14 -4.71
N LEU A 83 -6.06 16.44 -5.01
CA LEU A 83 -6.25 15.77 -6.30
C LEU A 83 -6.45 16.80 -7.41
N LEU A 84 -5.68 16.68 -8.49
CA LEU A 84 -5.86 17.51 -9.69
C LEU A 84 -7.06 17.05 -10.51
N TYR A 85 -7.30 15.73 -10.55
CA TYR A 85 -8.41 15.11 -11.28
C TYR A 85 -9.27 14.23 -10.37
N VAL A 86 -10.60 14.37 -10.48
CA VAL A 86 -11.56 13.54 -9.73
C VAL A 86 -11.51 12.06 -10.17
N THR A 87 -11.09 11.80 -11.41
CA THR A 87 -10.88 10.44 -11.93
C THR A 87 -9.85 9.66 -11.12
N ASP A 88 -8.84 10.34 -10.56
CA ASP A 88 -7.81 9.70 -9.76
C ASP A 88 -8.37 9.19 -8.44
N LEU A 89 -9.37 9.88 -7.87
CA LEU A 89 -10.10 9.41 -6.68
C LEU A 89 -10.84 8.10 -6.98
N TYR A 90 -11.54 8.04 -8.11
CA TYR A 90 -12.31 6.87 -8.51
C TYR A 90 -11.41 5.65 -8.73
N ILE A 91 -10.31 5.86 -9.46
CA ILE A 91 -9.33 4.83 -9.78
C ILE A 91 -8.60 4.36 -8.50
N MET A 92 -8.18 5.28 -7.62
CA MET A 92 -7.56 4.95 -6.35
C MET A 92 -8.52 4.17 -5.45
N GLY A 93 -9.78 4.57 -5.39
CA GLY A 93 -10.84 3.87 -4.64
C GLY A 93 -11.07 2.46 -5.16
N LYS A 94 -11.21 2.29 -6.49
CA LYS A 94 -11.36 0.96 -7.11
C LYS A 94 -10.18 0.04 -6.86
N ALA A 95 -8.95 0.55 -7.02
CA ALA A 95 -7.75 -0.22 -6.72
C ALA A 95 -7.76 -0.67 -5.25
N ARG A 96 -8.13 0.20 -4.31
CA ARG A 96 -8.21 -0.13 -2.89
C ARG A 96 -9.27 -1.19 -2.56
N VAL A 97 -10.45 -1.10 -3.18
CA VAL A 97 -11.53 -2.08 -3.01
C VAL A 97 -11.13 -3.43 -3.61
N LEU A 98 -10.50 -3.45 -4.79
CA LEU A 98 -10.01 -4.69 -5.41
C LEU A 98 -8.91 -5.36 -4.58
N GLU A 99 -7.97 -4.57 -4.04
CA GLU A 99 -6.94 -5.07 -3.12
C GLU A 99 -7.58 -5.76 -1.91
N THR A 100 -8.62 -5.13 -1.37
CA THR A 100 -9.37 -5.62 -0.21
C THR A 100 -10.14 -6.89 -0.55
N PHE A 101 -10.76 -6.94 -1.73
CA PHE A 101 -11.44 -8.13 -2.22
C PHE A 101 -10.47 -9.31 -2.36
N VAL A 102 -9.28 -9.08 -2.91
CA VAL A 102 -8.23 -10.10 -3.02
C VAL A 102 -7.70 -10.54 -1.65
N LEU A 103 -7.69 -9.67 -0.65
CA LEU A 103 -7.27 -10.02 0.71
C LEU A 103 -8.30 -10.87 1.47
N PHE A 104 -9.59 -10.77 1.14
CA PHE A 104 -10.68 -11.44 1.86
C PHE A 104 -11.32 -12.61 1.10
N HIS A 105 -10.87 -12.89 -0.12
CA HIS A 105 -11.29 -14.02 -0.95
C HIS A 105 -10.21 -15.11 -0.95
#